data_AF-A0A0H2M8M0-F1
#
_entry.id   AF-A0A0H2M8M0-F1
#
_cell.length_a   1.000
_cell.length_b   1.000
_cell.length_c   1.000
_cell.angle_alpha   90.00
_cell.angle_beta   90.00
_cell.angle_gamma   90.00
#
_symmetry.space_group_name_H-M   'P 1'
#
loop_
_entity.id
_entity.type
_entity.pdbx_description
1 polymer ?
#
loop_
_entity_poly.entity_id
_entity_poly.type
_entity_poly.pdbx_seq_one_letter_code
_entity_poly.pdbx_strand_id
1 'polypeptide(L)'
;KTDSRDTHLLISTGNGYIESLVSNSWGMTRTHWDASRRNLFVLDYNGDGLPDILLQGKTDSRDTHLLTSTGNGYIESLVSNSWGMTRTHWDASRRNLFVLDYNGDGLPDILLQGKTDSRDTHLLTSTGNGYIESLVSNSWGMTRTHWDASRRNLFVLDYNGDGLPDILLQGKTDSRDTHLLTNTGNGYIESLVSNSWGMTRTHWDASRRNLFVLDNTGNGLSDILFQGVKDNRDTHLLTASDAQGRYISVITTPRGHQTSISYTPLTDKLVYSKGSDAVYPEQDYVSSLSVVQSVERGDGIGGTRKIE
;
A
#
# COMPACT_ATOMS: atom_id res chain seq x y z
N LYS A 1 7.46 -27.81 27.32
CA LYS A 1 7.76 -26.38 27.52
C LYS A 1 6.49 -25.74 28.06
N THR A 2 6.54 -25.15 29.25
CA THR A 2 5.42 -24.34 29.76
C THR A 2 5.12 -23.27 28.73
N ASP A 3 3.85 -23.10 28.38
CA ASP A 3 3.31 -22.07 27.48
C ASP A 3 3.54 -20.69 28.11
N SER A 4 4.78 -20.22 28.08
CA SER A 4 5.12 -18.91 28.58
C SER A 4 4.64 -17.92 27.51
N ARG A 5 3.74 -17.02 27.91
CA ARG A 5 3.14 -15.97 27.06
C ARG A 5 4.18 -14.90 26.73
N ASP A 6 5.25 -15.32 26.09
CA ASP A 6 6.43 -14.55 25.77
C ASP A 6 6.41 -14.09 24.33
N THR A 7 7.15 -13.03 24.09
CA THR A 7 7.34 -12.40 22.80
C THR A 7 8.76 -12.72 22.36
N HIS A 8 8.87 -13.33 21.18
CA HIS A 8 10.12 -13.77 20.61
C HIS A 8 10.35 -13.08 19.28
N LEU A 9 11.59 -12.68 19.02
CA LEU A 9 12.04 -12.21 17.72
C LEU A 9 12.86 -13.33 17.08
N LEU A 10 12.53 -13.67 15.83
CA LEU A 10 13.30 -14.60 15.02
C LEU A 10 14.13 -13.81 14.02
N ILE A 11 15.45 -13.82 14.20
CA ILE A 11 16.39 -13.09 13.33
C ILE A 11 16.88 -14.04 12.25
N SER A 12 16.63 -13.71 10.98
CA SER A 12 17.12 -14.50 9.85
C SER A 12 18.65 -14.46 9.76
N THR A 13 19.24 -15.60 9.47
CA THR A 13 20.69 -15.79 9.25
C THR A 13 21.01 -16.13 7.79
N GLY A 14 20.01 -16.08 6.90
CA GLY A 14 20.10 -16.57 5.52
C GLY A 14 19.91 -18.08 5.38
N ASN A 15 20.28 -18.88 6.38
CA ASN A 15 20.13 -20.35 6.38
C ASN A 15 19.22 -20.88 7.53
N GLY A 16 18.52 -19.97 8.22
CA GLY A 16 17.68 -20.30 9.37
C GLY A 16 17.43 -19.07 10.25
N TYR A 17 16.94 -19.29 11.48
CA TYR A 17 16.63 -18.22 12.42
C TYR A 17 17.31 -18.41 13.77
N ILE A 18 17.77 -17.31 14.36
CA ILE A 18 18.14 -17.23 15.76
C ILE A 18 16.93 -16.68 16.54
N GLU A 19 16.52 -17.40 17.57
CA GLU A 19 15.42 -17.01 18.44
C GLU A 19 15.93 -16.19 19.63
N SER A 20 15.29 -15.04 19.85
CA SER A 20 15.59 -14.13 20.95
C SER A 20 14.32 -13.82 21.73
N LEU A 21 14.33 -14.03 23.05
CA LEU A 21 13.27 -13.60 23.95
C LEU A 21 13.32 -12.08 24.16
N VAL A 22 12.26 -11.36 23.76
CA VAL A 22 12.23 -9.89 23.75
C VAL A 22 11.12 -9.28 24.60
N SER A 23 10.39 -10.10 25.36
CA SER A 23 9.27 -9.62 26.19
C SER A 23 9.59 -8.47 27.13
N ASN A 24 10.82 -8.37 27.63
CA ASN A 24 11.26 -7.30 28.53
C ASN A 24 12.50 -6.54 28.00
N SER A 25 12.68 -6.50 26.68
CA SER A 25 13.78 -5.78 26.03
C SER A 25 13.33 -4.38 25.60
N TRP A 26 14.28 -3.45 25.38
CA TRP A 26 14.03 -2.13 24.77
C TRP A 26 13.02 -1.25 25.54
N GLY A 27 12.98 -1.37 26.87
CA GLY A 27 12.00 -0.66 27.70
C GLY A 27 10.59 -1.27 27.66
N MET A 28 10.39 -2.34 26.88
CA MET A 28 9.12 -3.03 26.76
C MET A 28 8.88 -3.98 27.93
N THR A 29 7.63 -4.41 28.06
CA THR A 29 7.22 -5.48 28.96
C THR A 29 6.18 -6.35 28.25
N ARG A 30 5.86 -7.53 28.81
CA ARG A 30 4.78 -8.39 28.29
C ARG A 30 3.44 -7.66 28.09
N THR A 31 3.14 -6.64 28.90
CA THR A 31 1.89 -5.89 28.76
C THR A 31 1.91 -4.93 27.57
N HIS A 32 3.09 -4.48 27.14
CA HIS A 32 3.24 -3.69 25.91
C HIS A 32 2.94 -4.54 24.68
N TRP A 33 3.52 -5.74 24.62
CA TRP A 33 3.35 -6.72 23.54
C TRP A 33 2.00 -7.44 23.52
N ASP A 34 1.13 -7.19 24.49
CA ASP A 34 -0.15 -7.87 24.63
C ASP A 34 -1.10 -7.58 23.45
N ALA A 35 -1.27 -8.58 22.59
CA ALA A 35 -2.14 -8.51 21.41
C ALA A 35 -3.63 -8.31 21.77
N SER A 36 -4.07 -8.53 23.01
CA SER A 36 -5.42 -8.16 23.45
C SER A 36 -5.58 -6.65 23.65
N ARG A 37 -4.47 -5.92 23.80
CA ARG A 37 -4.44 -4.48 24.07
C ARG A 37 -4.01 -3.65 22.87
N ARG A 38 -3.23 -4.22 21.95
CA ARG A 38 -2.64 -3.47 20.82
C ARG A 38 -2.65 -4.26 19.52
N ASN A 39 -2.79 -3.55 18.40
CA ASN A 39 -2.49 -4.05 17.07
C ASN A 39 -1.04 -3.68 16.73
N LEU A 40 -0.34 -4.55 16.00
CA LEU A 40 1.03 -4.33 15.57
C LEU A 40 1.07 -4.01 14.08
N PHE A 41 1.78 -2.96 13.72
CA PHE A 41 2.08 -2.58 12.33
C PHE A 41 3.59 -2.39 12.18
N VAL A 42 4.13 -2.79 11.03
CA VAL A 42 5.53 -2.60 10.67
C VAL A 42 5.59 -1.57 9.54
N LEU A 43 6.49 -0.61 9.66
CA LEU A 43 6.69 0.50 8.73
C LEU A 43 8.10 1.08 8.92
N ASP A 44 8.64 1.79 7.95
CA ASP A 44 9.91 2.53 8.08
C ASP A 44 9.60 3.99 8.46
N TYR A 45 9.32 4.25 9.73
CA TYR A 45 8.70 5.52 10.15
C TYR A 45 9.60 6.74 9.90
N ASN A 46 10.93 6.55 9.95
CA ASN A 46 11.91 7.62 9.78
C ASN A 46 12.64 7.60 8.43
N GLY A 47 12.35 6.64 7.55
CA GLY A 47 12.94 6.53 6.22
C GLY A 47 14.41 6.07 6.23
N ASP A 48 14.86 5.37 7.28
CA ASP A 48 16.25 4.90 7.39
C ASP A 48 16.47 3.50 6.77
N GLY A 49 15.42 2.91 6.21
CA GLY A 49 15.42 1.59 5.60
C GLY A 49 15.27 0.44 6.59
N LEU A 50 15.09 0.71 7.89
CA LEU A 50 14.90 -0.30 8.93
C LEU A 50 13.42 -0.43 9.32
N PRO A 51 12.96 -1.65 9.67
CA PRO A 51 11.57 -1.86 10.06
C PRO A 51 11.31 -1.40 11.51
N ASP A 52 10.55 -0.31 11.63
CA ASP A 52 9.97 0.17 12.88
C ASP A 52 8.64 -0.53 13.19
N ILE A 53 8.20 -0.44 14.45
CA ILE A 53 6.97 -1.06 14.92
C ILE A 53 6.05 -0.04 15.58
N LEU A 54 4.84 0.11 15.07
CA LEU A 54 3.76 0.84 15.71
C LEU A 54 2.80 -0.13 16.42
N LEU A 55 2.64 0.05 17.72
CA LEU A 55 1.69 -0.69 18.55
C LEU A 55 0.45 0.18 18.83
N GLN A 56 -0.54 0.14 17.97
CA GLN A 56 -1.79 0.89 18.08
C GLN A 56 -2.65 0.40 19.25
N GLY A 57 -3.07 1.29 20.15
CA GLY A 57 -4.01 0.97 21.23
C GLY A 57 -5.37 0.48 20.71
N LYS A 58 -5.85 -0.68 21.20
CA LYS A 58 -7.14 -1.25 20.79
C LYS A 58 -8.37 -0.49 21.30
N THR A 59 -8.21 0.29 22.38
CA THR A 59 -9.22 1.16 22.97
C THR A 59 -8.57 2.45 23.42
N ASP A 60 -9.35 3.53 23.60
CA ASP A 60 -8.86 4.82 24.14
C ASP A 60 -8.26 4.75 25.55
N SER A 61 -8.45 3.65 26.29
CA SER A 61 -7.77 3.36 27.56
C SER A 61 -6.41 2.63 27.41
N ARG A 62 -5.99 2.31 26.18
CA ARG A 62 -4.69 1.68 25.88
C ARG A 62 -3.78 2.67 25.19
N ASP A 63 -2.50 2.57 25.51
CA ASP A 63 -1.48 3.43 24.92
C ASP A 63 -1.05 2.95 23.54
N THR A 64 -0.72 3.92 22.68
CA THR A 64 -0.04 3.68 21.41
C THR A 64 1.44 3.95 21.58
N HIS A 65 2.27 2.98 21.16
CA HIS A 65 3.73 3.05 21.27
C HIS A 65 4.35 2.94 19.89
N LEU A 66 5.45 3.65 19.67
CA LEU A 66 6.32 3.49 18.51
C LEU A 66 7.64 2.91 18.98
N LEU A 67 8.13 1.89 18.29
CA LEU A 67 9.45 1.31 18.51
C LEU A 67 10.26 1.59 17.25
N THR A 68 11.22 2.52 17.36
CA THR A 68 12.12 2.86 16.26
C THR A 68 13.34 1.96 16.31
N SER A 69 13.65 1.32 15.19
CA SER A 69 14.76 0.40 15.02
C SER A 69 16.09 1.14 15.13
N THR A 70 17.09 0.43 15.62
CA THR A 70 18.48 0.89 15.69
C THR A 70 19.43 -0.06 14.96
N GLY A 71 18.87 -1.03 14.22
CA GLY A 71 19.59 -2.14 13.61
C GLY A 71 19.99 -3.26 14.59
N ASN A 72 20.12 -2.94 15.89
CA ASN A 72 20.48 -3.89 16.95
C ASN A 72 19.37 -4.04 18.02
N GLY A 73 18.18 -3.53 17.73
CA GLY A 73 17.08 -3.45 18.68
C GLY A 73 16.22 -2.23 18.44
N TYR A 74 15.46 -1.81 19.46
CA TYR A 74 14.50 -0.74 19.36
C TYR A 74 14.66 0.33 20.45
N ILE A 75 14.19 1.54 20.15
CA ILE A 75 13.94 2.61 21.11
C ILE A 75 12.42 2.79 21.17
N GLU A 76 11.82 2.58 22.34
CA GLU A 76 10.39 2.79 22.56
C GLU A 76 10.07 4.26 22.82
N SER A 77 8.94 4.72 22.28
CA SER A 77 8.37 6.03 22.52
C SER A 77 6.85 5.94 22.67
N LEU A 78 6.32 6.57 23.72
CA LEU A 78 4.89 6.73 23.93
C LEU A 78 4.34 7.84 23.03
N VAL A 79 3.48 7.50 22.07
CA VAL A 79 2.98 8.44 21.03
C VAL A 79 1.47 8.67 21.09
N SER A 80 0.81 8.20 22.15
CA SER A 80 -0.62 8.36 22.40
C SER A 80 -1.14 9.80 22.22
N ASN A 81 -0.33 10.81 22.55
CA ASN A 81 -0.70 12.23 22.51
C ASN A 81 0.31 13.09 21.71
N SER A 82 0.98 12.49 20.74
CA SER A 82 1.93 13.17 19.85
C SER A 82 1.24 13.65 18.57
N TRP A 83 1.83 14.61 17.86
CA TRP A 83 1.41 14.98 16.48
C TRP A 83 -0.05 15.47 16.35
N GLY A 84 -0.59 16.11 17.40
CA GLY A 84 -1.99 16.51 17.46
C GLY A 84 -2.97 15.34 17.70
N MET A 85 -2.46 14.11 17.85
CA MET A 85 -3.24 12.93 18.12
C MET A 85 -3.61 12.81 19.60
N THR A 86 -4.60 11.96 19.87
CA THR A 86 -4.98 11.52 21.20
C THR A 86 -5.20 10.01 21.17
N ARG A 87 -5.29 9.38 22.34
CA ARG A 87 -5.68 7.96 22.45
C ARG A 87 -6.99 7.66 21.72
N THR A 88 -7.94 8.60 21.75
CA THR A 88 -9.21 8.46 21.03
C THR A 88 -9.00 8.40 19.52
N HIS A 89 -8.06 9.16 18.96
CA HIS A 89 -7.75 9.10 17.53
C HIS A 89 -7.13 7.74 17.16
N TRP A 90 -6.21 7.23 17.97
CA TRP A 90 -5.56 5.93 17.75
C TRP A 90 -6.45 4.70 18.00
N ASP A 91 -7.54 4.85 18.75
CA ASP A 91 -8.41 3.76 19.18
C ASP A 91 -8.84 2.81 18.03
N ALA A 92 -8.26 1.61 18.02
CA ALA A 92 -8.53 0.63 16.97
C ALA A 92 -9.96 0.05 17.04
N SER A 93 -10.70 0.22 18.14
CA SER A 93 -12.14 -0.11 18.18
C SER A 93 -12.98 0.88 17.37
N ARG A 94 -12.45 2.08 17.09
CA ARG A 94 -13.10 3.14 16.33
C ARG A 94 -12.58 3.29 14.91
N ARG A 95 -11.32 2.91 14.64
CA ARG A 95 -10.69 3.09 13.32
C ARG A 95 -9.85 1.88 12.88
N ASN A 96 -9.84 1.63 11.58
CA ASN A 96 -8.87 0.73 10.95
C ASN A 96 -7.64 1.56 10.53
N LEU A 97 -6.45 1.01 10.69
CA LEU A 97 -5.19 1.67 10.33
C LEU A 97 -4.65 1.05 9.04
N PHE A 98 -4.28 1.91 8.09
CA PHE A 98 -3.60 1.57 6.85
C PHE A 98 -2.33 2.40 6.73
N VAL A 99 -1.25 1.78 6.25
CA VAL A 99 0.02 2.45 5.94
C VAL A 99 0.14 2.55 4.42
N LEU A 100 0.50 3.73 3.92
CA LEU A 100 0.64 4.06 2.50
C LEU A 100 1.55 5.29 2.34
N ASP A 101 2.14 5.51 1.17
CA ASP A 101 2.91 6.74 0.85
C ASP A 101 1.99 7.71 0.09
N TYR A 102 1.14 8.47 0.80
CA TYR A 102 0.05 9.20 0.16
C TYR A 102 0.53 10.34 -0.74
N ASN A 103 1.67 10.96 -0.42
CA ASN A 103 2.22 12.09 -1.18
C ASN A 103 3.38 11.70 -2.12
N GLY A 104 3.83 10.44 -2.11
CA GLY A 104 4.90 9.94 -2.99
C GLY A 104 6.30 10.37 -2.55
N ASP A 105 6.50 10.71 -1.27
CA ASP A 105 7.80 11.15 -0.75
C ASP A 105 8.68 10.00 -0.25
N GLY A 106 8.17 8.77 -0.30
CA GLY A 106 8.85 7.55 0.15
C GLY A 106 8.73 7.28 1.64
N LEU A 107 8.01 8.11 2.41
CA LEU A 107 7.77 7.91 3.83
C LEU A 107 6.38 7.32 4.09
N PRO A 108 6.21 6.49 5.12
CA PRO A 108 4.92 5.86 5.42
C PRO A 108 3.96 6.82 6.12
N ASP A 109 2.96 7.27 5.37
CA ASP A 109 1.76 7.92 5.89
C ASP A 109 0.79 6.91 6.50
N ILE A 110 -0.12 7.40 7.34
CA ILE A 110 -1.12 6.57 8.00
C ILE A 110 -2.53 7.11 7.74
N LEU A 111 -3.39 6.26 7.19
CA LEU A 111 -4.83 6.50 7.10
C LEU A 111 -5.57 5.74 8.21
N LEU A 112 -6.32 6.47 9.03
CA LEU A 112 -7.19 5.93 10.06
C LEU A 112 -8.65 5.99 9.61
N GLN A 113 -9.13 4.95 8.92
CA GLN A 113 -10.50 4.84 8.43
C GLN A 113 -11.51 4.67 9.58
N GLY A 114 -12.52 5.54 9.65
CA GLY A 114 -13.61 5.42 10.62
C GLY A 114 -14.41 4.12 10.46
N LYS A 115 -14.61 3.37 11.57
CA LYS A 115 -15.33 2.09 11.54
C LYS A 115 -16.85 2.20 11.36
N THR A 116 -17.41 3.37 11.63
CA THR A 116 -18.82 3.72 11.44
C THR A 116 -18.92 5.14 10.92
N ASP A 117 -20.06 5.51 10.32
CA ASP A 117 -20.34 6.88 9.86
C ASP A 117 -20.38 7.95 10.97
N SER A 118 -20.33 7.54 12.24
CA SER A 118 -20.15 8.40 13.42
C SER A 118 -18.69 8.55 13.89
N ARG A 119 -17.73 7.90 13.21
CA ARG A 119 -16.30 8.00 13.52
C ARG A 119 -15.57 8.73 12.41
N ASP A 120 -14.68 9.61 12.81
CA ASP A 120 -13.88 10.38 11.88
C ASP A 120 -12.78 9.56 11.23
N THR A 121 -12.49 9.92 9.97
CA THR A 121 -11.35 9.42 9.21
C THR A 121 -10.25 10.47 9.21
N HIS A 122 -9.04 10.06 9.57
CA HIS A 122 -7.89 10.94 9.69
C HIS A 122 -6.76 10.45 8.79
N LEU A 123 -6.02 11.38 8.21
CA LEU A 123 -4.76 11.13 7.52
C LEU A 123 -3.64 11.73 8.37
N LEU A 124 -2.58 10.96 8.57
CA LEU A 124 -1.36 11.38 9.22
C LEU A 124 -0.27 11.34 8.16
N THR A 125 0.15 12.52 7.69
CA THR A 125 1.24 12.63 6.71
C THR A 125 2.58 12.70 7.43
N SER A 126 3.51 11.82 7.08
CA SER A 126 4.82 11.70 7.70
C SER A 126 5.67 12.94 7.46
N THR A 127 6.52 13.22 8.43
CA THR A 127 7.57 14.25 8.32
C THR A 127 8.97 13.66 8.48
N GLY A 128 9.09 12.32 8.53
CA GLY A 128 10.33 11.58 8.82
C GLY A 128 10.75 11.61 10.30
N ASN A 129 10.10 12.43 11.12
CA ASN A 129 10.29 12.52 12.57
C ASN A 129 8.97 12.73 13.32
N GLY A 130 7.85 12.43 12.66
CA GLY A 130 6.53 12.65 13.18
C GLY A 130 5.47 12.64 12.10
N TYR A 131 4.31 13.17 12.45
CA TYR A 131 3.17 13.25 11.56
C TYR A 131 2.51 14.64 11.64
N ILE A 132 1.84 15.01 10.55
CA ILE A 132 0.86 16.09 10.50
C ILE A 132 -0.52 15.43 10.36
N GLU A 133 -1.38 15.61 11.34
CA GLU A 133 -2.75 15.10 11.32
C GLU A 133 -3.68 16.00 10.48
N SER A 134 -4.56 15.37 9.71
CA SER A 134 -5.61 16.02 8.94
C SER A 134 -6.92 15.22 9.03
N LEU A 135 -8.01 15.92 9.37
CA LEU A 135 -9.35 15.36 9.33
C LEU A 135 -9.86 15.30 7.88
N VAL A 136 -10.05 14.10 7.34
CA VAL A 136 -10.41 13.89 5.92
C VAL A 136 -11.79 13.26 5.71
N SER A 137 -12.58 13.17 6.79
CA SER A 137 -13.96 12.64 6.78
C SER A 137 -14.86 13.20 5.67
N ASN A 138 -14.67 14.46 5.26
CA ASN A 138 -15.46 15.14 4.25
C ASN A 138 -14.61 15.82 3.16
N SER A 139 -13.41 15.29 2.92
CA SER A 139 -12.49 15.77 1.88
C SER A 139 -12.71 15.02 0.56
N TRP A 140 -12.23 15.57 -0.56
CA TRP A 140 -12.16 14.84 -1.85
C TRP A 140 -13.51 14.33 -2.39
N GLY A 141 -14.59 15.04 -2.11
CA GLY A 141 -15.96 14.61 -2.46
C GLY A 141 -16.51 13.48 -1.58
N MET A 142 -15.75 13.05 -0.56
CA MET A 142 -16.13 11.99 0.36
C MET A 142 -16.99 12.51 1.51
N THR A 143 -17.59 11.57 2.23
CA THR A 143 -18.34 11.81 3.47
C THR A 143 -18.00 10.69 4.46
N ARG A 144 -18.34 10.85 5.74
CA ARG A 144 -18.19 9.77 6.74
C ARG A 144 -18.88 8.48 6.31
N THR A 145 -20.03 8.58 5.65
CA THR A 145 -20.76 7.42 5.11
C THR A 145 -19.95 6.69 4.04
N HIS A 146 -19.17 7.41 3.23
CA HIS A 146 -18.29 6.78 2.23
C HIS A 146 -17.15 6.01 2.91
N TRP A 147 -16.51 6.61 3.91
CA TRP A 147 -15.41 5.99 4.65
C TRP A 147 -15.80 4.86 5.60
N ASP A 148 -17.07 4.78 6.01
CA ASP A 148 -17.59 3.82 6.98
C ASP A 148 -17.15 2.36 6.73
N ALA A 149 -16.22 1.88 7.56
CA ALA A 149 -15.66 0.54 7.42
C ALA A 149 -16.67 -0.58 7.75
N SER A 150 -17.82 -0.27 8.37
CA SER A 150 -18.91 -1.24 8.53
C SER A 150 -19.65 -1.49 7.21
N ARG A 151 -19.50 -0.58 6.24
CA ARG A 151 -20.12 -0.65 4.91
C ARG A 151 -19.13 -1.00 3.80
N ARG A 152 -17.84 -0.70 3.99
CA ARG A 152 -16.83 -0.90 2.94
C ARG A 152 -15.51 -1.45 3.48
N ASN A 153 -14.87 -2.32 2.70
CA ASN A 153 -13.47 -2.72 2.90
C ASN A 153 -12.57 -1.74 2.14
N LEU A 154 -11.41 -1.41 2.70
CA LEU A 154 -10.44 -0.53 2.07
C LEU A 154 -9.26 -1.34 1.56
N PHE A 155 -8.85 -1.07 0.33
CA PHE A 155 -7.65 -1.60 -0.30
C PHE A 155 -6.82 -0.45 -0.85
N VAL A 156 -5.50 -0.57 -0.72
CA VAL A 156 -4.52 0.33 -1.33
C VAL A 156 -3.96 -0.37 -2.56
N LEU A 157 -3.86 0.36 -3.67
CA LEU A 157 -3.42 -0.14 -4.97
C LEU A 157 -2.89 1.02 -5.82
N ASP A 158 -2.09 0.75 -6.85
CA ASP A 158 -1.76 1.71 -7.90
C ASP A 158 -2.57 1.34 -9.14
N TYR A 159 -3.75 1.94 -9.31
CA TYR A 159 -4.69 1.56 -10.37
C TYR A 159 -4.32 2.19 -11.72
N ASN A 160 -3.82 3.43 -11.69
CA ASN A 160 -3.48 4.18 -12.90
C ASN A 160 -1.99 4.08 -13.28
N GLY A 161 -1.15 3.50 -12.42
CA GLY A 161 0.28 3.41 -12.66
C GLY A 161 0.98 4.75 -12.53
N ASP A 162 0.59 5.66 -11.65
CA ASP A 162 1.35 6.88 -11.44
C ASP A 162 2.39 6.75 -10.32
N GLY A 163 2.39 5.61 -9.61
CA GLY A 163 3.28 5.33 -8.48
C GLY A 163 2.75 5.86 -7.16
N LEU A 164 1.60 6.55 -7.14
CA LEU A 164 0.93 6.97 -5.92
C LEU A 164 -0.13 5.93 -5.51
N PRO A 165 -0.35 5.73 -4.20
CA PRO A 165 -1.36 4.80 -3.72
C PRO A 165 -2.76 5.38 -3.94
N ASP A 166 -3.53 4.74 -4.81
CA ASP A 166 -4.98 4.87 -4.92
C ASP A 166 -5.67 4.07 -3.81
N ILE A 167 -6.95 4.40 -3.56
CA ILE A 167 -7.78 3.70 -2.58
C ILE A 167 -9.04 3.15 -3.24
N LEU A 168 -9.27 1.84 -3.09
CA LEU A 168 -10.52 1.19 -3.44
C LEU A 168 -11.34 0.90 -2.18
N LEU A 169 -12.56 1.43 -2.12
CA LEU A 169 -13.53 1.16 -1.06
C LEU A 169 -14.60 0.19 -1.57
N GLN A 170 -14.35 -1.12 -1.41
CA GLN A 170 -15.24 -2.20 -1.81
C GLN A 170 -16.51 -2.24 -0.95
N GLY A 171 -17.70 -2.20 -1.57
CA GLY A 171 -18.97 -2.40 -0.89
C GLY A 171 -19.09 -3.79 -0.24
N LYS A 172 -19.41 -3.84 1.06
CA LYS A 172 -19.53 -5.13 1.79
C LYS A 172 -20.74 -5.98 1.39
N THR A 173 -21.72 -5.35 0.76
CA THR A 173 -22.92 -6.00 0.19
C THR A 173 -23.24 -5.32 -1.13
N ASP A 174 -23.97 -5.99 -2.02
CA ASP A 174 -24.46 -5.38 -3.27
C ASP A 174 -25.29 -4.09 -3.07
N SER A 175 -25.90 -3.86 -1.89
CA SER A 175 -26.58 -2.60 -1.57
C SER A 175 -25.65 -1.42 -1.23
N ARG A 176 -24.33 -1.65 -1.13
CA ARG A 176 -23.33 -0.61 -0.81
C ARG A 176 -22.47 -0.33 -2.02
N ASP A 177 -22.26 0.95 -2.30
CA ASP A 177 -21.48 1.38 -3.44
C ASP A 177 -20.00 1.08 -3.27
N THR A 178 -19.34 0.77 -4.39
CA THR A 178 -17.89 0.66 -4.47
C THR A 178 -17.32 1.92 -5.11
N HIS A 179 -16.33 2.51 -4.46
CA HIS A 179 -15.72 3.77 -4.88
C HIS A 179 -14.23 3.56 -5.11
N LEU A 180 -13.70 4.19 -6.15
CA LEU A 180 -12.27 4.36 -6.36
C LEU A 180 -11.91 5.81 -6.03
N LEU A 181 -10.85 6.00 -5.28
CA LEU A 181 -10.24 7.29 -5.00
C LEU A 181 -8.88 7.28 -5.68
N THR A 182 -8.75 8.00 -6.79
CA THR A 182 -7.50 8.13 -7.53
C THR A 182 -6.67 9.27 -6.93
N ASN A 183 -5.45 8.97 -6.52
CA ASN A 183 -4.55 9.91 -5.87
C ASN A 183 -4.04 10.97 -6.87
N THR A 184 -3.80 12.18 -6.38
CA THR A 184 -3.28 13.31 -7.17
C THR A 184 -1.97 13.87 -6.59
N GLY A 185 -1.40 13.23 -5.57
CA GLY A 185 -0.21 13.64 -4.80
C GLY A 185 -0.51 14.65 -3.69
N ASN A 186 -1.71 15.24 -3.71
CA ASN A 186 -2.19 16.21 -2.74
C ASN A 186 -3.68 16.01 -2.40
N GLY A 187 -4.23 14.87 -2.78
CA GLY A 187 -5.60 14.51 -2.51
C GLY A 187 -6.07 13.33 -3.35
N TYR A 188 -7.38 13.18 -3.42
CA TYR A 188 -8.00 12.16 -4.24
C TYR A 188 -9.11 12.74 -5.12
N ILE A 189 -9.37 12.06 -6.24
CA ILE A 189 -10.56 12.22 -7.06
C ILE A 189 -11.42 10.96 -6.85
N GLU A 190 -12.63 11.14 -6.34
CA GLU A 190 -13.57 10.03 -6.14
C GLU A 190 -14.29 9.67 -7.46
N SER A 191 -14.50 8.37 -7.66
CA SER A 191 -15.28 7.81 -8.75
C SER A 191 -16.10 6.61 -8.29
N LEU A 192 -17.39 6.61 -8.63
CA LEU A 192 -18.28 5.48 -8.40
C LEU A 192 -18.01 4.36 -9.42
N VAL A 193 -17.55 3.20 -8.95
CA VAL A 193 -17.15 2.06 -9.82
C VAL A 193 -18.01 0.82 -9.64
N SER A 194 -19.11 0.93 -8.90
CA SER A 194 -20.12 -0.12 -8.66
C SER A 194 -20.55 -0.89 -9.92
N ASN A 195 -20.59 -0.25 -11.09
CA ASN A 195 -20.96 -0.86 -12.38
C ASN A 195 -19.96 -0.52 -13.51
N SER A 196 -18.70 -0.30 -13.15
CA SER A 196 -17.62 0.02 -14.10
C SER A 196 -16.83 -1.23 -14.49
N TRP A 197 -16.01 -1.14 -15.53
CA TRP A 197 -15.09 -2.21 -15.96
C TRP A 197 -15.76 -3.56 -16.27
N GLY A 198 -17.01 -3.53 -16.76
CA GLY A 198 -17.81 -4.75 -17.00
C GLY A 198 -18.30 -5.44 -15.73
N MET A 199 -18.06 -4.85 -14.55
CA MET A 199 -18.49 -5.35 -13.26
C MET A 199 -19.87 -4.82 -12.88
N THR A 200 -20.44 -5.43 -11.85
CA THR A 200 -21.71 -5.00 -11.24
C THR A 200 -21.57 -5.03 -9.73
N ARG A 201 -22.54 -4.45 -9.02
CA ARG A 201 -22.55 -4.42 -7.55
C ARG A 201 -22.39 -5.79 -6.90
N THR A 202 -22.93 -6.84 -7.51
CA THR A 202 -22.80 -8.20 -6.97
C THR A 202 -21.36 -8.71 -7.09
N HIS A 203 -20.63 -8.34 -8.15
CA HIS A 203 -19.19 -8.60 -8.31
C HIS A 203 -18.38 -8.05 -7.14
N TRP A 204 -18.68 -6.81 -6.75
CA TRP A 204 -18.00 -6.14 -5.64
C TRP A 204 -18.41 -6.62 -4.25
N ASP A 205 -19.54 -7.29 -4.09
CA ASP A 205 -20.08 -7.71 -2.80
C ASP A 205 -19.09 -8.59 -2.01
N ALA A 206 -18.52 -8.03 -0.95
CA ALA A 206 -17.53 -8.72 -0.11
C ALA A 206 -18.12 -9.94 0.65
N SER A 207 -19.44 -10.01 0.81
CA SER A 207 -20.10 -11.22 1.36
C SER A 207 -20.08 -12.40 0.39
N ARG A 208 -19.74 -12.15 -0.88
CA ARG A 208 -19.66 -13.14 -1.96
C ARG A 208 -18.23 -13.41 -2.40
N ARG A 209 -17.34 -12.43 -2.35
CA ARG A 209 -15.94 -12.55 -2.80
C ARG A 209 -14.96 -11.83 -1.88
N ASN A 210 -13.84 -12.48 -1.57
CA ASN A 210 -12.64 -11.81 -1.06
C ASN A 210 -11.96 -11.08 -2.21
N LEU A 211 -11.36 -9.93 -1.94
CA LEU A 211 -10.61 -9.13 -2.92
C LEU A 211 -9.12 -9.18 -2.59
N PHE A 212 -8.30 -9.43 -3.61
CA PHE A 212 -6.86 -9.34 -3.53
C PHE A 212 -6.34 -8.42 -4.63
N VAL A 213 -5.44 -7.53 -4.26
CA VAL A 213 -4.69 -6.67 -5.17
C VAL A 213 -3.36 -7.37 -5.48
N LEU A 214 -3.00 -7.45 -6.76
CA LEU A 214 -1.75 -8.06 -7.22
C LEU A 214 -1.38 -7.49 -8.59
N ASP A 215 -0.16 -7.73 -9.06
CA ASP A 215 0.22 -7.48 -10.46
C ASP A 215 0.44 -8.85 -11.12
N ASN A 216 -0.64 -9.43 -11.65
CA ASN A 216 -0.60 -10.75 -12.28
C ASN A 216 0.05 -10.69 -13.67
N THR A 217 -0.09 -9.55 -14.35
CA THR A 217 0.46 -9.36 -15.69
C THR A 217 1.92 -8.92 -15.69
N GLY A 218 2.43 -8.43 -14.56
CA GLY A 218 3.78 -7.91 -14.40
C GLY A 218 3.99 -6.55 -15.08
N ASN A 219 2.91 -5.81 -15.38
CA ASN A 219 2.94 -4.55 -16.13
C ASN A 219 3.04 -3.31 -15.23
N GLY A 220 3.10 -3.50 -13.92
CA GLY A 220 3.21 -2.40 -12.95
C GLY A 220 1.90 -1.70 -12.65
N LEU A 221 0.78 -2.22 -13.16
CA LEU A 221 -0.57 -1.81 -12.76
C LEU A 221 -1.17 -2.85 -11.82
N SER A 222 -2.06 -2.39 -10.95
CA SER A 222 -2.76 -3.26 -10.03
C SER A 222 -3.92 -4.01 -10.70
N ASP A 223 -3.81 -5.33 -10.76
CA ASP A 223 -4.88 -6.26 -11.06
C ASP A 223 -5.68 -6.61 -9.80
N ILE A 224 -6.90 -7.12 -9.99
CA ILE A 224 -7.79 -7.50 -8.89
C ILE A 224 -8.28 -8.94 -9.07
N LEU A 225 -7.97 -9.80 -8.09
CA LEU A 225 -8.55 -11.13 -7.97
C LEU A 225 -9.72 -11.13 -6.98
N PHE A 226 -10.88 -11.53 -7.46
CA PHE A 226 -12.06 -11.82 -6.64
C PHE A 226 -12.15 -13.32 -6.40
N GLN A 227 -11.89 -13.76 -5.18
CA GLN A 227 -12.03 -15.17 -4.79
C GLN A 227 -13.43 -15.41 -4.21
N GLY A 228 -14.20 -16.32 -4.80
CA GLY A 228 -15.48 -16.74 -4.25
C GLY A 228 -15.34 -17.31 -2.83
N VAL A 229 -16.15 -16.81 -1.87
CA VAL A 229 -16.04 -17.22 -0.45
C VAL A 229 -16.66 -18.59 -0.14
N LYS A 230 -17.34 -19.19 -1.12
CA LYS A 230 -17.99 -20.51 -1.06
C LYS A 230 -17.89 -21.21 -2.41
N ASP A 231 -18.08 -22.52 -2.42
CA ASP A 231 -18.09 -23.38 -3.62
C ASP A 231 -19.09 -22.95 -4.71
N ASN A 232 -20.18 -22.28 -4.33
CA ASN A 232 -21.18 -21.72 -5.24
C ASN A 232 -20.95 -20.24 -5.61
N ARG A 233 -19.72 -19.73 -5.40
CA ARG A 233 -19.30 -18.38 -5.80
C ARG A 233 -18.15 -18.50 -6.79
N ASP A 234 -18.36 -17.86 -7.92
CA ASP A 234 -17.41 -17.66 -8.99
C ASP A 234 -16.24 -16.76 -8.57
N THR A 235 -15.08 -17.07 -9.15
CA THR A 235 -13.84 -16.32 -9.01
C THR A 235 -13.60 -15.53 -10.29
N HIS A 236 -13.21 -14.27 -10.16
CA HIS A 236 -12.96 -13.36 -11.29
C HIS A 236 -11.58 -12.76 -11.18
N LEU A 237 -10.92 -12.56 -12.32
CA LEU A 237 -9.70 -11.78 -12.41
C LEU A 237 -9.97 -10.57 -13.30
N LEU A 238 -9.85 -9.38 -12.73
CA LEU A 238 -9.86 -8.13 -13.47
C LEU A 238 -8.41 -7.72 -13.73
N THR A 239 -8.02 -7.68 -15.00
CA THR A 239 -6.66 -7.27 -15.39
C THR A 239 -6.67 -5.83 -15.87
N ALA A 240 -5.74 -5.05 -15.35
CA ALA A 240 -5.45 -3.71 -15.82
C ALA A 240 -4.48 -3.80 -17.02
N SER A 241 -4.75 -3.01 -18.05
CA SER A 241 -3.86 -2.87 -19.20
C SER A 241 -3.54 -1.40 -19.39
N ASP A 242 -2.26 -1.07 -19.63
CA ASP A 242 -1.85 0.30 -19.93
C ASP A 242 -2.39 0.72 -21.32
N ALA A 243 -3.59 1.27 -21.32
CA ALA A 243 -4.16 1.94 -22.49
C ALA A 243 -3.77 3.43 -22.54
N GLN A 244 -3.10 3.95 -21.50
CA GLN A 244 -2.85 5.37 -21.33
C GLN A 244 -1.39 5.66 -20.97
N GLY A 245 -0.53 5.63 -22.00
CA GLY A 245 0.56 6.59 -22.19
C GLY A 245 1.36 7.03 -20.96
N ARG A 246 1.63 6.15 -19.99
CA ARG A 246 2.42 6.46 -18.78
C ARG A 246 3.81 6.96 -19.16
N TYR A 247 4.32 6.45 -20.29
CA TYR A 247 5.63 6.78 -20.81
C TYR A 247 5.54 7.61 -22.09
N ILE A 248 6.53 8.49 -22.27
CA ILE A 248 6.69 9.24 -23.51
C ILE A 248 6.96 8.25 -24.64
N SER A 249 5.96 8.01 -25.48
CA SER A 249 6.09 7.08 -26.61
C SER A 249 6.59 7.74 -27.87
N VAL A 250 6.41 9.06 -28.03
CA VAL A 250 6.87 9.81 -29.21
C VAL A 250 7.34 11.21 -28.83
N ILE A 251 8.54 11.57 -29.27
CA ILE A 251 9.07 12.94 -29.24
C ILE A 251 9.07 13.47 -30.66
N THR A 252 8.35 14.58 -30.90
CA THR A 252 8.34 15.25 -32.21
C THR A 252 9.12 16.56 -32.13
N THR A 253 10.15 16.70 -32.96
CA THR A 253 10.90 17.96 -33.07
C THR A 253 10.09 19.03 -33.81
N PRO A 254 10.42 20.33 -33.68
CA PRO A 254 9.74 21.39 -34.43
C PRO A 254 9.82 21.25 -35.96
N ARG A 255 10.74 20.43 -36.47
CA ARG A 255 10.89 20.13 -37.90
C ARG A 255 10.11 18.88 -38.35
N GLY A 256 9.31 18.29 -37.45
CA GLY A 256 8.47 17.13 -37.75
C GLY A 256 9.16 15.77 -37.63
N HIS A 257 10.46 15.71 -37.30
CA HIS A 257 11.12 14.43 -37.06
C HIS A 257 10.64 13.81 -35.75
N GLN A 258 10.25 12.54 -35.81
CA GLN A 258 9.79 11.75 -34.67
C GLN A 258 10.88 10.82 -34.15
N THR A 259 10.92 10.68 -32.83
CA THR A 259 11.63 9.63 -32.11
C THR A 259 10.59 8.87 -31.31
N SER A 260 10.37 7.60 -31.66
CA SER A 260 9.46 6.71 -30.96
C SER A 260 10.23 5.90 -29.93
N ILE A 261 9.65 5.74 -28.74
CA ILE A 261 10.26 5.00 -27.63
C ILE A 261 9.27 3.91 -27.23
N SER A 262 9.76 2.68 -27.12
CA SER A 262 9.01 1.54 -26.61
C SER A 262 9.55 1.12 -25.24
N TYR A 263 8.66 0.54 -24.43
CA TYR A 263 8.96 0.16 -23.06
C TYR A 263 8.52 -1.29 -22.81
N THR A 264 9.22 -1.96 -21.91
CA THR A 264 8.86 -3.30 -21.42
C THR A 264 9.24 -3.41 -19.93
N PRO A 265 8.49 -4.12 -19.09
CA PRO A 265 8.86 -4.33 -17.69
C PRO A 265 10.07 -5.27 -17.56
N LEU A 266 10.86 -5.13 -16.49
CA LEU A 266 11.94 -6.07 -16.16
C LEU A 266 11.44 -7.50 -15.86
N THR A 267 10.13 -7.69 -15.70
CA THR A 267 9.49 -9.01 -15.65
C THR A 267 9.48 -9.74 -16.99
N ASP A 268 9.65 -9.03 -18.10
CA ASP A 268 9.74 -9.62 -19.44
C ASP A 268 11.10 -10.28 -19.67
N LYS A 269 11.10 -11.61 -19.55
CA LYS A 269 12.31 -12.44 -19.72
C LYS A 269 12.87 -12.44 -21.13
N LEU A 270 12.11 -11.97 -22.13
CA LEU A 270 12.62 -11.83 -23.49
C LEU A 270 13.55 -10.62 -23.63
N VAL A 271 13.43 -9.64 -22.73
CA VAL A 271 14.21 -8.39 -22.75
C VAL A 271 15.21 -8.32 -21.60
N TYR A 272 14.85 -8.85 -20.43
CA TYR A 272 15.71 -8.84 -19.27
C TYR A 272 15.91 -10.23 -18.67
N SER A 273 17.17 -10.63 -18.48
CA SER A 273 17.53 -11.81 -17.71
C SER A 273 18.15 -11.38 -16.38
N LYS A 274 17.49 -11.76 -15.29
CA LYS A 274 17.98 -11.54 -13.93
C LYS A 274 19.35 -12.20 -13.73
N GLY A 275 20.29 -11.49 -13.10
CA GLY A 275 21.55 -12.06 -12.63
C GLY A 275 21.34 -13.17 -11.60
N SER A 276 22.40 -13.94 -11.31
CA SER A 276 22.38 -15.02 -10.32
C SER A 276 23.48 -14.91 -9.27
N ASP A 277 24.22 -13.80 -9.29
CA ASP A 277 25.51 -13.70 -8.62
C ASP A 277 25.45 -12.79 -7.39
N ALA A 278 24.28 -12.18 -7.11
CA ALA A 278 24.13 -11.34 -5.94
C ALA A 278 24.26 -12.16 -4.65
N VAL A 279 25.04 -11.63 -3.71
CA VAL A 279 25.21 -12.18 -2.37
C VAL A 279 24.71 -11.16 -1.37
N TYR A 280 24.01 -11.64 -0.34
CA TYR A 280 23.48 -10.80 0.74
C TYR A 280 24.52 -9.76 1.22
N PRO A 281 24.15 -8.47 1.36
CA PRO A 281 22.78 -7.93 1.31
C PRO A 281 22.26 -7.58 -0.10
N GLU A 282 23.08 -7.75 -1.15
CA GLU A 282 22.67 -7.45 -2.51
C GLU A 282 21.70 -8.50 -3.03
N GLN A 283 20.73 -8.06 -3.83
CA GLN A 283 19.73 -8.92 -4.45
C GLN A 283 19.66 -8.62 -5.95
N ASP A 284 19.80 -9.66 -6.76
CA ASP A 284 19.53 -9.58 -8.19
C ASP A 284 18.07 -9.12 -8.38
N TYR A 285 17.88 -8.07 -9.17
CA TYR A 285 16.63 -7.31 -9.21
C TYR A 285 15.74 -7.70 -10.39
N VAL A 286 14.48 -8.07 -10.11
CA VAL A 286 13.40 -8.13 -11.10
C VAL A 286 12.21 -7.44 -10.46
N SER A 287 11.57 -6.55 -11.22
CA SER A 287 10.36 -5.86 -10.81
C SER A 287 9.51 -5.56 -12.04
N SER A 288 8.29 -5.08 -11.83
CA SER A 288 7.45 -4.53 -12.90
C SER A 288 7.87 -3.12 -13.34
N LEU A 289 9.06 -2.65 -12.95
CA LEU A 289 9.64 -1.41 -13.45
C LEU A 289 9.82 -1.49 -14.97
N SER A 290 9.16 -0.60 -15.70
CA SER A 290 9.36 -0.47 -17.14
C SER A 290 10.69 0.16 -17.48
N VAL A 291 11.41 -0.46 -18.40
CA VAL A 291 12.65 0.04 -18.99
C VAL A 291 12.45 0.32 -20.47
N VAL A 292 13.29 1.20 -21.04
CA VAL A 292 13.28 1.44 -22.49
C VAL A 292 13.71 0.16 -23.20
N GLN A 293 12.82 -0.38 -24.02
CA GLN A 293 13.07 -1.56 -24.84
C GLN A 293 13.74 -1.19 -26.16
N SER A 294 13.27 -0.12 -26.80
CA SER A 294 13.89 0.38 -28.03
C SER A 294 13.60 1.86 -28.25
N VAL A 295 14.50 2.49 -29.00
CA VAL A 295 14.31 3.84 -29.52
C VAL A 295 14.40 3.79 -31.04
N GLU A 296 13.34 4.21 -31.72
CA GLU A 296 13.31 4.37 -33.17
C GLU A 296 13.34 5.84 -33.55
N ARG A 297 14.34 6.24 -34.32
CA ARG A 297 14.51 7.63 -34.76
C ARG A 297 14.45 7.72 -36.27
N GLY A 298 13.73 8.72 -36.79
CA GLY A 298 13.79 9.05 -38.21
C GLY A 298 15.22 9.39 -38.64
N ASP A 299 15.71 8.78 -39.72
CA ASP A 299 17.10 8.96 -40.22
C ASP A 299 17.30 10.25 -41.03
N GLY A 300 16.23 11.02 -41.25
CA GLY A 300 16.23 12.28 -41.98
C GLY A 300 16.13 12.15 -43.50
N ILE A 301 16.04 10.93 -44.04
CA ILE A 301 15.87 10.65 -45.48
C ILE A 301 14.63 9.78 -45.79
N GLY A 302 13.78 9.53 -44.78
CA GLY A 302 12.51 8.82 -44.91
C GLY A 302 12.51 7.40 -44.33
N GLY A 303 13.62 6.95 -43.75
CA GLY A 303 13.73 5.70 -43.01
C GLY A 303 13.74 5.89 -41.50
N THR A 304 13.76 4.78 -40.76
CA THR A 304 13.91 4.75 -39.31
C THR A 304 15.16 3.94 -38.91
N ARG A 305 15.81 4.36 -37.83
CA ARG A 305 16.90 3.63 -37.19
C ARG A 305 16.45 3.19 -35.80
N LYS A 306 16.46 1.89 -35.56
CA LYS A 306 16.19 1.28 -34.25
C LYS A 306 17.49 1.15 -33.46
N ILE A 307 17.45 1.53 -32.19
CA ILE A 307 18.48 1.29 -31.19
C ILE A 307 17.84 0.38 -30.15
N GLU A 308 18.43 -0.81 -29.97
CA GLU A 308 18.08 -1.80 -28.94
C GLU A 308 19.10 -1.71 -27.80
#